data_AF-A0A947L0I5-F1
#
_entry.id   AF-A0A947L0I5-F1
#
_cell.length_a   1.000
_cell.length_b   1.000
_cell.length_c   1.000
_cell.angle_alpha   90.00
_cell.angle_beta   90.00
_cell.angle_gamma   90.00
#
_symmetry.space_group_name_H-M   'P 1'
#
loop_
_entity.id
_entity.type
_entity.pdbx_description
1 polymer ?
#
loop_
_entity_poly.entity_id
_entity_poly.type
_entity_poly.pdbx_seq_one_letter_code
_entity_poly.pdbx_strand_id
1 'polypeptide(L)' 'MFVKFTSPDRAPVAVNATQISFISNVEEGTRIRFGEGRSVTVVEPLDEVVDRLNRTNQLPDG' A
#
# COMPACT_ATOMS: atom_id res chain seq x y z
N MET A 1 -1.19 -0.82 -11.45
CA MET A 1 -0.02 -1.63 -11.07
C MET A 1 -0.25 -2.19 -9.68
N PHE A 2 -0.03 -3.49 -9.46
CA PHE A 2 -0.26 -4.12 -8.16
C PHE A 2 1.02 -4.17 -7.32
N VAL A 3 0.89 -3.85 -6.03
CA VAL A 3 1.95 -3.90 -5.03
C VAL A 3 1.51 -4.86 -3.93
N LYS A 4 2.42 -5.75 -3.54
CA LYS A 4 2.14 -6.75 -2.51
C LYS A 4 2.55 -6.22 -1.13
N PHE A 5 1.65 -6.39 -0.18
CA PHE A 5 1.82 -6.09 1.24
C PHE A 5 1.35 -7.27 2.08
N THR A 6 1.51 -7.14 3.40
CA THR A 6 1.09 -8.15 4.37
C THR A 6 0.01 -7.57 5.26
N SER A 7 -1.15 -8.22 5.37
CA SER A 7 -2.18 -7.80 6.33
C SER A 7 -1.85 -8.26 7.76
N PRO A 8 -2.51 -7.70 8.78
CA PRO A 8 -2.30 -8.10 10.19
C PRO A 8 -2.50 -9.59 10.47
N ASP A 9 -3.34 -10.28 9.69
CA ASP A 9 -3.58 -11.73 9.73
C ASP A 9 -2.48 -12.56 9.04
N ARG A 10 -1.38 -11.92 8.61
CA ARG A 10 -0.27 -12.50 7.83
C ARG A 10 -0.65 -13.01 6.44
N ALA A 11 -1.83 -12.65 5.93
CA ALA A 11 -2.19 -12.93 4.56
C ALA A 11 -1.50 -11.94 3.59
N PRO A 12 -1.16 -12.39 2.37
CA PRO A 12 -0.69 -11.50 1.32
C PRO A 12 -1.85 -10.66 0.76
N VAL A 13 -1.65 -9.35 0.68
CA VAL A 13 -2.61 -8.42 0.07
C VAL A 13 -1.99 -7.78 -1.16
N ALA A 14 -2.70 -7.81 -2.30
CA ALA A 14 -2.32 -7.07 -3.49
C ALA A 14 -3.15 -5.78 -3.58
N VAL A 15 -2.44 -4.65 -3.67
CA VAL A 15 -3.01 -3.30 -3.71
C VAL A 15 -2.76 -2.67 -5.07
N ASN A 16 -3.78 -2.11 -5.70
CA ASN A 16 -3.60 -1.34 -6.93
C ASN A 16 -3.09 0.07 -6.59
N ALA A 17 -1.81 0.36 -6.85
CA ALA A 17 -1.18 1.63 -6.54
C ALA A 17 -1.87 2.83 -7.22
N THR A 18 -2.48 2.63 -8.38
CA THR A 18 -3.10 3.72 -9.17
C THR A 18 -4.46 4.16 -8.63
N GLN A 19 -5.02 3.44 -7.64
CA GLN A 19 -6.34 3.72 -7.07
C GLN A 19 -6.26 4.19 -5.61
N ILE A 20 -5.05 4.31 -5.07
CA ILE A 20 -4.83 4.80 -3.71
C ILE A 20 -5.16 6.29 -3.67
N SER A 21 -6.01 6.67 -2.74
CA SER A 21 -6.39 8.08 -2.52
C SER A 21 -5.60 8.70 -1.38
N PHE A 22 -5.31 7.92 -0.33
CA PHE A 22 -4.69 8.41 0.89
C PHE A 22 -4.08 7.26 1.70
N ILE A 23 -2.95 7.52 2.36
CA ILE A 23 -2.28 6.59 3.26
C ILE A 23 -2.08 7.25 4.63
N SER A 24 -2.23 6.48 5.71
CA SER A 24 -2.07 6.98 7.08
C SER A 24 -1.52 5.90 8.01
N ASN A 25 -0.72 6.30 8.98
CA ASN A 25 -0.28 5.40 10.04
C ASN A 25 -1.44 5.06 11.00
N VAL A 26 -1.47 3.81 11.47
CA VAL A 26 -2.40 3.27 12.47
C VAL A 26 -1.63 2.36 13.42
N GLU A 27 -2.23 1.97 14.55
CA GLU A 27 -1.58 1.14 15.58
C GLU A 27 -0.99 -0.18 15.01
N GLU A 28 -1.69 -0.81 14.07
CA GLU A 28 -1.30 -2.08 13.46
C GLU A 28 -0.36 -1.95 12.25
N GLY A 29 0.04 -0.73 11.87
CA GLY A 29 0.90 -0.46 10.71
C GLY A 29 0.40 0.72 9.88
N THR A 30 0.06 0.46 8.61
CA THR A 30 -0.35 1.50 7.66
C THR A 30 -1.70 1.19 7.06
N ARG A 31 -2.61 2.16 7.09
CA ARG A 31 -3.90 2.10 6.42
C ARG A 31 -3.82 2.75 5.05
N ILE A 32 -4.11 1.97 4.02
CA ILE A 32 -4.20 2.40 2.63
C ILE A 32 -5.68 2.56 2.28
N ARG A 33 -6.09 3.76 1.86
CA ARG A 33 -7.45 4.07 1.42
C ARG A 33 -7.52 4.18 -0.10
N PHE A 34 -8.65 3.75 -0.62
CA PHE A 34 -9.00 3.83 -2.03
C PHE A 34 -10.16 4.81 -2.21
N GLY A 35 -10.53 5.07 -3.46
CA GLY A 35 -11.84 5.64 -3.76
C GLY A 35 -12.99 4.81 -3.16
N GLU A 36 -14.16 5.43 -3.02
CA GLU A 36 -15.40 4.76 -2.60
C GLU A 36 -15.42 4.25 -1.15
N GLY A 37 -14.56 4.78 -0.28
CA GLY A 37 -14.56 4.47 1.16
C GLY A 37 -13.95 3.11 1.51
N ARG A 38 -13.30 2.43 0.55
CA ARG A 38 -12.58 1.19 0.82
C ARG A 38 -11.21 1.48 1.43
N SER A 39 -10.75 0.58 2.30
CA SER A 39 -9.41 0.65 2.87
C SER A 39 -8.89 -0.72 3.25
N VAL A 40 -7.56 -0.85 3.28
CA VAL A 40 -6.87 -2.04 3.81
C VAL A 40 -5.80 -1.59 4.80
N THR A 41 -5.64 -2.36 5.88
CA THR A 41 -4.51 -2.18 6.80
C THR A 41 -3.42 -3.18 6.41
N VAL A 42 -2.18 -2.71 6.39
CA VAL A 42 -0.98 -3.52 6.16
C VAL A 42 -0.02 -3.33 7.34
N VAL A 43 0.78 -4.35 7.65
CA VAL A 43 1.72 -4.30 8.79
C VAL A 43 2.97 -3.50 8.49
N GLU A 44 3.28 -3.27 7.21
CA GLU A 44 4.42 -2.46 6.81
C GLU A 44 4.30 -1.01 7.33
N PRO A 45 5.40 -0.43 7.84
CA PRO A 45 5.41 0.96 8.30
C PRO A 45 5.21 1.91 7.12
N LEU A 46 4.77 3.14 7.44
CA LEU A 46 4.34 4.12 6.43
C LEU A 46 5.45 4.39 5.40
N ASP A 47 6.68 4.57 5.86
CA ASP A 47 7.83 4.86 4.99
C ASP A 47 8.08 3.72 3.99
N GLU A 48 7.99 2.46 4.46
CA GLU A 48 8.15 1.31 3.59
C GLU A 48 6.99 1.17 2.59
N VAL A 49 5.76 1.47 3.01
CA VAL A 49 4.60 1.51 2.11
C VAL A 49 4.81 2.55 1.01
N VAL A 50 5.24 3.76 1.37
CA VAL A 50 5.53 4.84 0.42
C VAL A 50 6.63 4.41 -0.56
N ASP A 51 7.73 3.86 -0.06
CA ASP A 51 8.86 3.42 -0.89
C ASP A 51 8.45 2.34 -1.89
N ARG A 52 7.70 1.32 -1.44
CA ARG A 52 7.21 0.25 -2.33
C ARG A 52 6.25 0.79 -3.38
N LEU A 53 5.36 1.70 -3.03
CA LEU A 53 4.45 2.35 -3.98
C LEU A 53 5.23 3.23 -4.99
N ASN A 54 6.23 3.98 -4.54
CA ASN A 54 7.02 4.85 -5.42
C ASN A 54 7.89 4.06 -6.39
N ARG A 55 8.46 2.92 -5.98
CA ARG A 55 9.19 2.01 -6.89
C ARG A 55 8.32 1.50 -8.03
N THR A 56 7.01 1.41 -7.83
CA THR A 56 6.10 0.98 -8.89
C THR A 56 5.85 2.04 -9.96
N ASN A 57 6.19 3.30 -9.67
CA ASN A 57 6.17 4.38 -10.66
C ASN A 57 7.48 4.50 -11.45
N GLN A 58 8.51 3.72 -11.11
CA GLN A 58 9.74 3.67 -11.91
C GLN A 58 9.49 2.74 -13.10
N LEU A 59 9.20 3.34 -14.25
CA LEU A 59 9.38 2.67 -15.54
C LEU A 59 10.82 2.10 -15.59
N PRO A 60 11.07 0.94 -16.22
CA PRO A 60 12.44 0.55 -16.50
C PRO A 60 13.10 1.68 -17.29
N ASP A 61 14.25 2.19 -16.82
CA ASP A 61 15.11 3.04 -17.63
C ASP A 61 15.37 2.28 -18.94
N GLY A 62 14.88 2.85 -20.05
CA GLY A 62 14.95 2.26 -21.38
C GLY A 62 16.37 2.12 -21.90
#